data_AF-A0A3P7RI92-F1
#
_entry.id   AF-A0A3P7RI92-F1
#
_cell.length_a   1.000
_cell.length_b   1.000
_cell.length_c   1.000
_cell.angle_alpha   90.00
_cell.angle_beta   90.00
_cell.angle_gamma   90.00
#
_symmetry.space_group_name_H-M   'P 1'
#
loop_
_entity.id
_entity.type
_entity.pdbx_description
1 polymer ?
#
loop_
_entity_poly.entity_id
_entity_poly.type
_entity_poly.pdbx_seq_one_letter_code
_entity_poly.pdbx_strand_id
1 'polypeptide(L)'
;MAREVFVTLFVLCRPILRLYVWFAWYTQAAWQFARKRRDSIPDLRDLTTVLNNDGLLVLDKNPELLVNSTKPWTNVLSLQTQVFYKFPEYASFNLEHLFHFMNRLDAPTSGLICLAYTPKMANLVNERLYAPVL
;
A
#
# COMPACT_ATOMS: atom_id res chain seq x y z
N MET A 1 -15.71 -22.49 7.32
CA MET A 1 -14.49 -23.23 7.74
C MET A 1 -13.23 -22.70 7.04
N ALA A 2 -13.13 -22.68 5.70
CA ALA A 2 -11.94 -22.19 4.99
C ALA A 2 -11.59 -20.69 5.25
N ARG A 3 -12.60 -19.80 5.29
CA ARG A 3 -12.40 -18.36 5.56
C ARG A 3 -11.90 -18.09 6.99
N GLU A 4 -12.43 -18.80 7.97
CA GLU A 4 -12.01 -18.73 9.38
C GLU A 4 -10.55 -19.18 9.56
N VAL A 5 -10.18 -20.28 8.92
CA VAL A 5 -8.80 -20.81 8.91
C VAL A 5 -7.84 -19.83 8.24
N PHE A 6 -8.22 -19.24 7.10
CA PHE A 6 -7.42 -18.23 6.41
C PHE A 6 -7.21 -16.96 7.26
N VAL A 7 -8.26 -16.45 7.89
CA VAL A 7 -8.16 -15.29 8.80
C VAL A 7 -7.25 -15.59 9.98
N THR A 8 -7.38 -16.78 10.58
CA THR A 8 -6.55 -17.20 11.71
C THR A 8 -5.07 -17.35 11.32
N LEU A 9 -4.80 -18.00 10.19
CA LEU A 9 -3.45 -18.09 9.60
C LEU A 9 -2.87 -16.71 9.30
N PHE A 10 -3.67 -15.80 8.73
CA PHE A 10 -3.23 -14.44 8.43
C PHE A 10 -2.85 -13.67 9.69
N VAL A 11 -3.64 -13.79 10.77
CA VAL A 11 -3.34 -13.17 12.07
C VAL A 11 -2.04 -13.72 12.65
N LEU A 12 -1.84 -15.04 12.60
CA LEU A 12 -0.61 -15.68 13.10
C LEU A 12 0.63 -15.33 12.27
N CYS A 13 0.47 -15.18 10.95
CA CYS A 13 1.55 -14.82 10.03
C CYS A 13 1.83 -13.32 9.98
N ARG A 14 0.91 -12.45 10.43
CA ARG A 14 1.05 -10.99 10.43
C ARG A 14 2.40 -10.49 11.01
N PRO A 15 2.86 -10.92 12.20
CA PRO A 15 4.15 -10.46 12.73
C PRO A 15 5.34 -10.90 11.85
N ILE A 16 5.31 -12.13 11.35
CA ILE A 16 6.36 -12.68 10.47
C ILE A 16 6.41 -11.88 9.17
N LEU A 17 5.25 -11.61 8.58
CA LEU A 17 5.15 -10.87 7.33
C LEU A 17 5.57 -9.40 7.50
N ARG A 18 5.25 -8.77 8.63
CA ARG A 18 5.78 -7.44 8.98
C ARG A 18 7.29 -7.45 9.15
N LEU A 19 7.85 -8.47 9.78
CA LEU A 19 9.30 -8.61 9.93
C LEU A 19 9.99 -8.79 8.56
N TYR A 20 9.41 -9.62 7.70
CA TYR A 20 9.88 -9.77 6.31
C TYR A 20 9.85 -8.45 5.55
N VAL A 21 8.72 -7.73 5.57
CA VAL A 21 8.56 -6.44 4.88
C VAL A 21 9.57 -5.42 5.42
N TRP A 22 9.75 -5.36 6.74
CA TRP A 22 10.74 -4.48 7.37
C TRP A 22 12.15 -4.79 6.85
N PHE A 23 12.57 -6.06 6.89
CA PHE A 23 13.90 -6.46 6.44
C PHE A 23 14.10 -6.21 4.94
N ALA A 24 13.13 -6.60 4.11
CA ALA A 24 13.18 -6.36 2.67
C ALA A 24 13.23 -4.87 2.33
N TRP A 25 12.44 -4.04 3.03
CA TRP A 25 12.42 -2.58 2.81
C TRP A 25 13.79 -1.97 3.06
N TYR A 26 14.36 -2.20 4.24
CA TYR A 26 15.63 -1.57 4.61
C TYR A 26 16.81 -2.11 3.80
N THR A 27 16.80 -3.40 3.43
CA THR A 27 17.82 -3.96 2.53
C THR A 27 17.75 -3.35 1.13
N GLN A 28 16.55 -3.24 0.53
CA GLN A 28 16.38 -2.63 -0.79
C GLN A 28 16.70 -1.13 -0.76
N ALA A 29 16.27 -0.40 0.28
CA ALA A 29 16.57 1.01 0.44
C ALA A 29 18.09 1.26 0.58
N ALA A 30 18.76 0.49 1.45
CA ALA A 30 20.21 0.59 1.64
C ALA A 30 20.97 0.27 0.34
N TRP A 31 20.52 -0.73 -0.42
CA TRP A 31 21.10 -1.06 -1.72
C TRP A 31 20.91 0.05 -2.77
N GLN A 32 19.72 0.67 -2.85
CA GLN A 32 19.48 1.79 -3.76
C GLN A 32 20.28 3.03 -3.37
N PHE A 33 20.41 3.31 -2.07
CA PHE A 33 21.25 4.37 -1.53
C PHE A 33 22.74 4.15 -1.86
N ALA A 34 23.27 2.93 -1.62
CA ALA A 34 24.65 2.58 -1.96
C ALA A 34 24.95 2.72 -3.47
N ARG A 35 23.95 2.49 -4.33
CA ARG A 35 24.03 2.69 -5.79
C ARG A 35 23.77 4.14 -6.23
N LYS A 36 23.62 5.09 -5.30
CA LYS A 36 23.30 6.51 -5.57
C LYS A 36 22.05 6.68 -6.43
N ARG A 37 21.06 5.79 -6.26
CA ARG A 37 19.74 5.91 -6.92
C ARG A 37 18.72 6.68 -6.07
N ARG A 38 19.08 6.99 -4.83
CA ARG A 38 18.30 7.76 -3.86
C ARG A 38 19.24 8.57 -2.99
N ASP A 39 18.76 9.74 -2.57
CA ASP A 39 19.51 10.64 -1.69
C ASP A 39 19.31 10.31 -0.20
N SER A 40 18.28 9.53 0.12
CA SER A 40 17.99 9.11 1.49
C SER A 40 17.36 7.70 1.54
N ILE A 41 17.41 7.10 2.73
CA ILE A 41 16.71 5.85 3.05
C ILE A 41 15.35 6.22 3.63
N PRO A 42 14.23 5.99 2.91
CA PRO A 42 12.91 6.31 3.42
C PRO A 42 12.56 5.40 4.60
N ASP A 43 11.92 5.93 5.65
CA ASP A 43 11.39 5.11 6.75
C ASP A 43 10.09 4.44 6.29
N LEU A 44 10.02 3.12 6.43
CA LEU A 44 8.82 2.33 6.17
C LEU A 44 7.59 2.84 6.94
N ARG A 45 7.80 3.43 8.12
CA ARG A 45 6.75 3.94 9.00
C ARG A 45 6.34 5.38 8.70
N ASP A 46 7.08 6.07 7.83
CA ASP A 46 6.78 7.44 7.42
C ASP A 46 5.59 7.45 6.45
N LEU A 47 4.41 7.32 7.05
CA LEU A 47 3.13 7.24 6.37
C LEU A 47 2.09 8.08 7.12
N THR A 48 1.84 9.27 6.58
CA THR A 48 0.89 10.23 7.13
C THR A 48 -0.53 9.85 6.72
N THR A 49 -1.39 9.67 7.71
CA THR A 49 -2.82 9.35 7.51
C THR A 49 -3.62 10.62 7.72
N VAL A 50 -4.28 11.10 6.67
CA VAL A 50 -5.13 12.30 6.69
C VAL A 50 -6.55 11.94 7.08
N LEU A 51 -7.06 10.80 6.59
CA LEU A 51 -8.39 10.31 6.87
C LEU A 51 -8.39 8.78 6.95
N ASN A 52 -9.11 8.21 7.92
CA ASN A 52 -9.37 6.78 8.00
C ASN A 52 -10.77 6.54 8.59
N ASN A 53 -11.79 6.57 7.75
CA ASN A 53 -13.19 6.36 8.12
C ASN A 53 -14.02 5.89 6.92
N ASP A 54 -15.22 5.35 7.18
CA ASP A 54 -16.24 5.04 6.16
C ASP A 54 -15.77 4.18 4.96
N GLY A 55 -14.75 3.35 5.17
CA GLY A 55 -14.19 2.53 4.10
C GLY A 55 -13.18 3.24 3.20
N LEU A 56 -12.74 4.43 3.60
CA LEU A 56 -11.75 5.27 2.93
C LEU A 56 -10.52 5.51 3.79
N LEU A 57 -9.36 5.37 3.16
CA LEU A 57 -8.06 5.74 3.71
C LEU A 57 -7.44 6.80 2.80
N VAL A 58 -7.27 8.02 3.32
CA VAL A 58 -6.55 9.10 2.62
C VAL A 58 -5.18 9.26 3.27
N LEU A 59 -4.16 9.22 2.43
CA LEU A 59 -2.76 9.28 2.84
C LEU A 59 -2.09 10.47 2.15
N ASP A 60 -1.15 11.09 2.84
CA ASP A 60 -0.21 12.02 2.22
C ASP A 60 1.04 11.24 1.81
N LYS A 61 1.21 11.05 0.50
CA LYS A 61 2.31 10.26 -0.06
C LYS A 61 3.58 11.09 -0.11
N ASN A 62 4.66 10.55 0.43
CA ASN A 62 5.98 11.12 0.26
C ASN A 62 6.45 11.09 -1.20
N PRO A 63 7.29 12.06 -1.62
CA PRO A 63 7.93 12.01 -2.92
C PRO A 63 8.87 10.80 -3.02
N GLU A 64 9.22 10.44 -4.25
CA GLU A 64 10.13 9.33 -4.60
C GLU A 64 9.66 7.90 -4.28
N LEU A 65 8.43 7.72 -3.83
CA LEU A 65 7.83 6.40 -3.64
C LEU A 65 6.84 6.08 -4.75
N LEU A 66 7.00 4.89 -5.34
CA LEU A 66 5.98 4.31 -6.21
C LEU A 66 4.70 4.10 -5.43
N VAL A 67 3.55 4.33 -6.05
CA VAL A 67 2.25 4.06 -5.41
C VAL A 67 2.06 2.56 -5.17
N ASN A 68 2.24 1.76 -6.22
CA ASN A 68 2.04 0.32 -6.19
C ASN A 68 3.03 -0.41 -7.11
N SER A 69 3.03 -1.73 -7.03
CA SER A 69 3.82 -2.62 -7.89
C SER A 69 3.00 -3.86 -8.24
N THR A 70 3.21 -4.42 -9.42
CA THR A 70 2.69 -5.75 -9.80
C THR A 70 3.39 -6.87 -9.03
N LYS A 71 4.58 -6.59 -8.49
CA LYS A 71 5.36 -7.50 -7.66
C LYS A 71 5.72 -6.81 -6.33
N PRO A 72 4.77 -6.65 -5.40
CA PRO A 72 4.97 -5.89 -4.17
C PRO A 72 6.00 -6.53 -3.24
N TRP A 73 6.17 -7.84 -3.30
CA TRP A 73 7.14 -8.58 -2.47
C TRP A 73 8.58 -8.48 -2.99
N THR A 74 8.77 -8.20 -4.28
CA THR A 74 10.12 -7.99 -4.85
C THR A 74 10.48 -6.52 -4.97
N ASN A 75 9.49 -5.64 -5.15
CA ASN A 75 9.67 -4.20 -5.15
C ASN A 75 8.95 -3.61 -3.94
N VAL A 76 9.60 -3.72 -2.79
CA VAL A 76 8.99 -3.37 -1.51
C VAL A 76 9.00 -1.86 -1.26
N LEU A 77 9.82 -1.07 -1.97
CA LEU A 77 9.86 0.40 -1.83
C LEU A 77 8.68 1.09 -2.54
N SER A 78 7.48 0.88 -2.02
CA SER A 78 6.25 1.49 -2.51
C SER A 78 5.31 1.87 -1.38
N LEU A 79 4.40 2.81 -1.65
CA LEU A 79 3.34 3.20 -0.74
C LEU A 79 2.46 2.00 -0.38
N GLN A 80 2.13 1.14 -1.35
CA GLN A 80 1.41 -0.12 -1.12
C GLN A 80 2.03 -0.93 0.02
N THR A 81 3.35 -1.02 0.08
CA THR A 81 4.05 -1.75 1.14
C THR A 81 3.99 -1.03 2.49
N GLN A 82 4.09 0.30 2.52
CA GLN A 82 3.93 1.08 3.76
C GLN A 82 2.51 0.91 4.31
N VAL A 83 1.50 0.98 3.45
CA VAL A 83 0.10 0.74 3.81
C VAL A 83 -0.08 -0.67 4.33
N PHE A 84 0.48 -1.67 3.64
CA PHE A 84 0.44 -3.05 4.12
C PHE A 84 1.10 -3.22 5.49
N TYR A 85 2.23 -2.55 5.74
CA TYR A 85 2.91 -2.63 7.01
C TYR A 85 2.10 -2.02 8.17
N LYS A 86 1.40 -0.91 7.91
CA LYS A 86 0.60 -0.15 8.92
C LYS A 86 -0.81 -0.73 9.09
N PHE A 87 -1.49 -1.04 7.99
CA PHE A 87 -2.89 -1.47 7.91
C PHE A 87 -3.05 -2.77 7.07
N PRO A 88 -2.44 -3.89 7.46
CA PRO A 88 -2.51 -5.13 6.70
C PRO A 88 -3.94 -5.69 6.57
N GLU A 89 -4.85 -5.36 7.50
CA GLU A 89 -6.26 -5.73 7.44
C GLU A 89 -7.04 -5.11 6.27
N TYR A 90 -6.53 -4.03 5.68
CA TYR A 90 -7.15 -3.39 4.50
C TYR A 90 -6.73 -4.04 3.19
N ALA A 91 -5.77 -4.98 3.23
CA ALA A 91 -5.26 -5.66 2.05
C ALA A 91 -6.23 -6.74 1.56
N SER A 92 -6.48 -6.74 0.25
CA SER A 92 -7.21 -7.77 -0.48
C SER A 92 -6.25 -8.55 -1.36
N PHE A 93 -5.96 -9.79 -0.97
CA PHE A 93 -5.08 -10.70 -1.73
C PHE A 93 -5.67 -11.16 -3.07
N ASN A 94 -6.94 -10.84 -3.35
CA ASN A 94 -7.57 -11.07 -4.64
C ASN A 94 -7.20 -9.99 -5.68
N LEU A 95 -6.53 -8.91 -5.25
CA LEU A 95 -6.07 -7.83 -6.11
C LEU A 95 -4.58 -7.96 -6.38
N GLU A 96 -4.18 -7.70 -7.63
CA GLU A 96 -2.77 -7.63 -8.02
C GLU A 96 -1.97 -6.60 -7.19
N HIS A 97 -2.60 -5.46 -6.87
CA HIS A 97 -1.98 -4.36 -6.11
C HIS A 97 -2.38 -4.32 -4.63
N LEU A 98 -2.95 -5.40 -4.09
CA LEU A 98 -3.43 -5.54 -2.70
C LEU A 98 -4.51 -4.54 -2.25
N PHE A 99 -4.61 -3.34 -2.81
CA PHE A 99 -5.54 -2.29 -2.41
C PHE A 99 -6.22 -1.65 -3.62
N HIS A 100 -7.40 -1.08 -3.41
CA HIS A 100 -8.09 -0.28 -4.41
C HIS A 100 -7.65 1.17 -4.34
N PHE A 101 -6.59 1.53 -5.08
CA PHE A 101 -6.17 2.93 -5.23
C PHE A 101 -7.17 3.70 -6.11
N MET A 102 -7.73 4.79 -5.58
CA MET A 102 -8.79 5.57 -6.26
C MET A 102 -8.22 6.64 -7.21
N ASN A 103 -6.99 7.07 -6.98
CA ASN A 103 -6.29 8.03 -7.82
C ASN A 103 -4.82 7.62 -7.99
N ARG A 104 -4.17 8.16 -9.03
CA ARG A 104 -2.76 7.92 -9.34
C ARG A 104 -1.92 9.14 -8.98
N LEU A 105 -0.71 8.88 -8.51
CA LEU A 105 0.36 9.86 -8.36
C LEU A 105 1.63 9.23 -8.93
N ASP A 106 2.42 10.01 -9.64
CA ASP A 106 3.73 9.55 -10.10
C ASP A 106 4.69 9.40 -8.91
N ALA A 107 5.74 8.60 -9.11
CA ALA A 107 6.75 8.37 -8.09
C ALA A 107 7.34 9.66 -7.50
N PRO A 108 7.79 10.67 -8.30
CA PRO A 108 8.39 11.89 -7.76
C PRO A 108 7.36 12.84 -7.10
N THR A 109 6.07 12.64 -7.32
CA THR A 109 5.02 13.55 -6.88
C THR A 109 4.62 13.24 -5.44
N SER A 110 4.56 14.26 -4.58
CA SER A 110 3.95 14.15 -3.25
C SER A 110 2.46 14.51 -3.27
N GLY A 111 1.73 14.15 -2.22
CA GLY A 111 0.35 14.62 -2.01
C GLY A 111 -0.66 13.52 -1.76
N LEU A 112 -1.93 13.91 -1.81
CA LEU A 112 -3.04 13.07 -1.33
C LEU A 112 -3.35 11.91 -2.28
N ILE A 113 -3.39 10.71 -1.70
CA ILE A 113 -3.85 9.51 -2.37
C ILE A 113 -4.89 8.79 -1.52
N CYS A 114 -5.93 8.32 -2.19
CA CYS A 114 -7.08 7.71 -1.56
C CYS A 114 -7.16 6.21 -1.90
N LEU A 115 -7.52 5.42 -0.90
CA LEU A 115 -7.70 3.98 -1.00
C LEU A 115 -9.07 3.61 -0.47
N ALA A 116 -9.77 2.74 -1.19
CA ALA A 116 -10.99 2.11 -0.71
C ALA A 116 -10.66 0.74 -0.09
N TYR A 117 -10.99 0.53 1.19
CA TYR A 117 -10.73 -0.74 1.89
C TYR A 117 -11.99 -1.55 2.19
N THR A 118 -13.18 -1.08 1.75
CA THR A 118 -14.42 -1.86 1.81
C THR A 118 -14.96 -2.15 0.41
N PRO A 119 -15.64 -3.28 0.19
CA PRO A 119 -16.24 -3.59 -1.11
C PRO A 119 -17.23 -2.53 -1.59
N LYS A 120 -18.04 -1.98 -0.67
CA LYS A 120 -19.01 -0.91 -0.97
C LYS A 120 -18.31 0.31 -1.57
N MET A 121 -17.23 0.77 -0.93
CA MET A 121 -16.50 1.96 -1.36
C MET A 121 -15.68 1.68 -2.64
N ALA A 122 -15.11 0.48 -2.77
CA ALA A 122 -14.39 0.07 -3.98
C ALA A 122 -15.32 0.01 -5.21
N ASN A 123 -16.57 -0.43 -5.04
CA ASN A 123 -17.56 -0.44 -6.13
C ASN A 123 -17.99 0.97 -6.54
N LEU A 124 -18.24 1.86 -5.57
CA LEU A 124 -18.54 3.28 -5.81
C LEU A 124 -17.47 3.96 -6.67
N VAL A 125 -16.21 3.57 -6.51
CA VAL A 125 -15.07 4.07 -7.30
C VAL A 125 -15.14 3.59 -8.73
N ASN A 126 -15.33 2.29 -8.93
CA ASN A 126 -15.42 1.71 -10.26
C ASN A 126 -16.58 2.35 -11.03
N GLU A 127 -17.74 2.50 -10.40
CA GLU A 127 -18.90 3.17 -11.01
C GLU A 127 -18.59 4.63 -11.41
N ARG A 128 -17.86 5.39 -10.59
CA ARG A 128 -17.50 6.79 -10.90
C ARG A 128 -16.36 6.94 -11.91
N LEU A 129 -15.39 6.04 -11.93
CA LEU A 129 -14.28 6.06 -12.89
C LEU A 129 -14.70 5.61 -14.30
N TYR A 130 -15.79 4.83 -14.40
CA TYR A 130 -16.37 4.38 -15.67
C TYR A 130 -17.69 5.08 -16.02
N ALA A 131 -18.17 6.03 -15.21
CA ALA A 131 -19.30 6.86 -15.58
C ALA A 131 -18.89 7.77 -16.75
N PRO A 132 -19.64 7.81 -17.87
CA PRO A 132 -19.41 8.81 -18.90
C PRO A 132 -19.58 10.19 -18.25
N VAL A 133 -18.58 11.04 -18.42
CA VAL A 133 -18.71 12.46 -18.12
C VAL A 133 -19.79 12.99 -19.05
N LEU A 134 -20.98 13.28 -18.48
CA LEU A 134 -22.07 13.96 -19.18
C LEU A 134 -21.69 15.40 -19.49
#